data_AF-A0A7W6WXW6-F1
#
_entry.id   AF-A0A7W6WXW6-F1
#
_cell.length_a   1.000
_cell.length_b   1.000
_cell.length_c   1.000
_cell.angle_alpha   90.00
_cell.angle_beta   90.00
_cell.angle_gamma   90.00
#
_symmetry.space_group_name_H-M   'P 1'
#
loop_
_entity.id
_entity.type
_entity.pdbx_description
1 polymer ?
#
loop_
_entity_poly.entity_id
_entity_poly.type
_entity_poly.pdbx_seq_one_letter_code
_entity_poly.pdbx_strand_id
1 'polypeptide(L)' 'MNRQDAIRMALELGRPTGVITFDQLNDLLPSATITPEDIEAVMQALSDAGINLVESDPP' A
#
# COMPACT_ATOMS: atom_id res chain seq x y z
N MET A 1 -14.81 2.71 0.35
CA MET A 1 -13.51 3.26 -0.06
C MET A 1 -13.25 2.76 -1.46
N ASN A 2 -12.95 3.64 -2.41
CA ASN A 2 -12.67 3.21 -3.79
C ASN A 2 -11.17 2.95 -3.95
N ARG A 3 -10.80 2.08 -4.90
CA ARG A 3 -9.39 1.71 -5.20
C ARG A 3 -8.44 2.91 -5.27
N GLN A 4 -8.87 4.00 -5.90
CA GLN A 4 -8.05 5.20 -6.07
C GLN A 4 -7.72 5.90 -4.75
N ASP A 5 -8.64 5.88 -3.79
CA ASP A 5 -8.43 6.52 -2.49
C ASP A 5 -7.39 5.74 -1.68
N ALA A 6 -7.45 4.41 -1.75
CA ALA A 6 -6.49 3.56 -1.08
C ALA A 6 -5.08 3.66 -1.66
N ILE A 7 -4.95 3.74 -2.99
CA ILE A 7 -3.65 4.01 -3.62
C ILE A 7 -3.09 5.34 -3.13
N ARG A 8 -3.90 6.41 -3.12
CA ARG A 8 -3.46 7.72 -2.62
C ARG A 8 -3.00 7.65 -1.17
N MET A 9 -3.78 7.02 -0.29
CA MET A 9 -3.40 6.87 1.11
C MET A 9 -2.14 6.03 1.29
N ALA A 10 -1.97 4.93 0.55
CA ALA A 10 -0.77 4.10 0.62
C ALA A 10 0.48 4.87 0.17
N LEU A 11 0.35 5.67 -0.89
CA LEU A 11 1.40 6.58 -1.35
C LEU A 11 1.72 7.65 -0.31
N GLU A 12 0.72 8.25 0.34
CA GLU A 12 0.94 9.26 1.39
C GLU A 12 1.60 8.67 2.63
N LEU A 13 1.25 7.43 3.01
CA LEU A 13 1.84 6.71 4.14
C LEU A 13 3.29 6.30 3.88
N GLY A 14 3.58 5.79 2.68
CA GLY A 14 4.92 5.33 2.32
C GLY A 14 5.85 6.42 1.80
N ARG A 15 5.34 7.60 1.40
CA ARG A 15 6.16 8.74 0.96
C ARG A 15 7.20 9.24 1.98
N PRO A 16 6.87 9.45 3.27
CA PRO A 16 7.83 9.98 4.24
C PRO A 16 8.96 8.99 4.58
N THR A 17 8.66 7.69 4.56
CA THR A 17 9.57 6.61 4.98
C THR A 17 10.23 5.91 3.80
N GLY A 18 9.67 6.03 2.59
CA GLY A 18 10.05 5.25 1.41
C GLY A 18 9.66 3.77 1.50
N VAL A 19 8.91 3.38 2.53
CA VAL A 19 8.47 2.00 2.78
C VAL A 19 7.08 1.96 3.40
N ILE A 20 6.31 0.92 3.13
CA ILE A 20 5.04 0.64 3.79
C ILE A 20 5.06 -0.79 4.32
N THR A 21 4.43 -1.05 5.47
CA THR A 21 4.36 -2.42 6.02
C THR A 21 3.17 -3.19 5.47
N PHE A 22 3.23 -4.53 5.49
CA PHE A 22 2.07 -5.37 5.17
C PHE A 22 0.87 -5.06 6.07
N ASP A 23 1.09 -4.75 7.34
CA ASP A 23 0.03 -4.35 8.26
C ASP A 23 -0.61 -3.03 7.85
N GLN A 24 0.19 -2.01 7.54
CA GLN A 24 -0.31 -0.71 7.06
C GLN A 24 -1.07 -0.86 5.74
N LEU A 25 -0.57 -1.71 4.83
CA LEU A 25 -1.26 -2.01 3.59
C LEU A 25 -2.60 -2.69 3.87
N ASN A 26 -2.64 -3.72 4.73
CA ASN A 26 -3.88 -4.40 5.12
C ASN A 26 -4.88 -3.48 5.84
N ASP A 27 -4.40 -2.53 6.64
CA ASP A 27 -5.24 -1.54 7.34
C ASP A 27 -5.88 -0.57 6.35
N LEU A 28 -5.13 -0.13 5.33
CA LEU A 28 -5.65 0.70 4.25
C LEU A 28 -6.56 -0.08 3.30
N LEU A 29 -6.26 -1.35 3.12
CA LEU A 29 -6.86 -2.25 2.15
C LEU A 29 -7.24 -3.57 2.83
N PRO A 30 -8.39 -3.60 3.54
CA PRO A 30 -8.86 -4.83 4.17
C PRO A 30 -9.20 -5.87 3.10
N SER A 31 -8.41 -6.94 3.10
CA SER A 31 -8.40 -8.05 2.14
C SER A 31 -9.75 -8.78 1.97
N ALA A 32 -10.75 -8.49 2.82
CA ALA A 32 -12.12 -8.97 2.69
C ALA A 32 -12.93 -8.28 1.58
N THR A 33 -12.49 -7.12 1.08
CA THR A 33 -13.31 -6.25 0.20
C THR A 33 -12.68 -5.95 -1.15
N ILE A 34 -11.49 -6.48 -1.42
CA ILE A 34 -10.63 -6.01 -2.49
C ILE A 34 -10.19 -7.19 -3.34
N THR A 35 -10.17 -7.00 -4.65
CA THR A 35 -9.80 -8.05 -5.60
C THR A 35 -8.28 -8.13 -5.77
N PRO A 36 -7.74 -9.25 -6.26
CA PRO A 36 -6.32 -9.35 -6.58
C PRO A 36 -5.81 -8.25 -7.53
N GLU A 37 -6.64 -7.82 -8.49
CA GLU A 37 -6.32 -6.74 -9.44
C GLU A 37 -6.07 -5.40 -8.75
N ASP A 38 -6.81 -5.11 -7.68
CA ASP A 38 -6.66 -3.89 -6.91
C ASP A 38 -5.37 -3.92 -6.08
N ILE A 39 -4.99 -5.09 -5.56
CA ILE A 39 -3.71 -5.29 -4.85
C ILE A 39 -2.56 -5.05 -5.83
N GLU A 40 -2.59 -5.64 -7.02
CA GLU A 40 -1.58 -5.42 -8.05
C GLU A 40 -1.47 -3.94 -8.43
N ALA A 41 -2.60 -3.25 -8.61
CA ALA A 41 -2.61 -1.82 -8.92
C ALA A 41 -1.96 -0.96 -7.82
N VAL A 42 -2.17 -1.32 -6.55
CA VAL A 42 -1.57 -0.62 -5.41
C VAL A 42 -0.08 -0.92 -5.32
N MET A 43 0.32 -2.19 -5.48
CA MET A 43 1.73 -2.59 -5.50
C MET A 43 2.50 -1.91 -6.64
N GLN A 44 1.91 -1.81 -7.83
CA GLN A 44 2.50 -1.04 -8.94
C GLN A 44 2.64 0.43 -8.58
N ALA A 45 1.59 1.07 -8.06
CA ALA A 45 1.66 2.48 -7.70
C ALA A 45 2.72 2.76 -6.64
N LEU A 46 2.85 1.88 -5.63
CA LEU A 46 3.91 1.96 -4.62
C LEU A 46 5.30 1.83 -5.27
N SER A 47 5.49 0.82 -6.13
CA SER A 47 6.76 0.61 -6.85
C SER A 47 7.12 1.80 -7.76
N ASP A 48 6.15 2.38 -8.47
CA ASP A 48 6.32 3.55 -9.34
C ASP A 48 6.74 4.79 -8.54
N ALA A 49 6.25 4.91 -7.31
CA ALA A 49 6.62 5.97 -6.38
C ALA A 49 7.96 5.70 -5.66
N GLY A 50 8.59 4.55 -5.87
CA GLY A 50 9.82 4.15 -5.19
C GLY A 50 9.61 3.74 -3.73
N ILE A 51 8.40 3.30 -3.38
CA ILE A 51 8.03 2.86 -2.03
C ILE A 51 8.11 1.33 -1.98
N ASN A 52 8.88 0.79 -1.02
CA ASN A 52 9.00 -0.67 -0.85
C ASN A 52 7.98 -1.20 0.17
N LEU A 53 7.37 -2.34 -0.16
CA LEU A 53 6.55 -3.09 0.80
C LEU A 53 7.46 -3.98 1.65
N VAL A 54 7.40 -3.82 2.98
CA VAL A 54 8.17 -4.61 3.95
C VAL A 54 7.25 -5.38 4.89
N GLU A 55 7.67 -6.54 5.39
CA GLU A 55 6.86 -7.34 6.34
C GLU A 55 6.59 -6.57 7.65
N SER A 56 7.56 -5.83 8.16
CA SER A 56 7.45 -5.06 9.40
C SER A 56 8.55 -4.00 9.48
N ASP A 57 8.35 -2.95 10.28
CA ASP A 57 9.32 -1.86 10.46
C ASP A 57 10.67 -2.45 10.93
N PRO A 58 11.80 -2.11 10.28
CA PRO A 58 13.11 -2.59 10.73
C PRO A 58 13.45 -2.00 12.11
N PRO A 59 14.13 -2.76 12.99
CA PRO A 59 14.44 -2.34 14.36
C PRO A 59 15.44 -1.17 14.46
#